data_AF-A0A959HHY0-F1
#
_entry.id   AF-A0A959HHY0-F1
#
_cell.length_a   1.000
_cell.length_b   1.000
_cell.length_c   1.000
_cell.angle_alpha   90.00
_cell.angle_beta   90.00
_cell.angle_gamma   90.00
#
_symmetry.space_group_name_H-M   'P 1'
#
loop_
_entity.id
_entity.type
_entity.pdbx_description
1 polymer ?
#
loop_
_entity_poly.entity_id
_entity_poly.type
_entity_poly.pdbx_seq_one_letter_code
_entity_poly.pdbx_strand_id
1 'polypeptide(L)'
;GVFYLYQEKNTILDAIGLAGDFTEFGNRKKVRMIRQTEEGSKTVFLNLSRPEFATTEYFYVQPQDLIYVEPLQAKSFNVSSESVGLIFSAISVGALLVNLITKK
;
A
#
# COMPACT_ATOMS: atom_id res chain seq x y z
N GLY A 1 -6.44 8.44 5.07
CA GLY A 1 -7.58 9.29 5.48
C GLY A 1 -7.58 9.41 6.99
N VAL A 2 -8.54 10.16 7.54
CA VAL A 2 -8.80 10.22 8.98
C VAL A 2 -10.08 9.43 9.24
N PHE A 3 -10.04 8.52 10.21
CA PHE A 3 -11.17 7.67 10.57
C PHE A 3 -11.45 7.82 12.07
N TYR A 4 -12.73 7.88 12.42
CA TYR A 4 -13.19 7.93 13.80
C TYR A 4 -13.64 6.54 14.22
N LEU A 5 -13.04 6.05 15.30
CA LEU A 5 -13.36 4.75 15.88
C LEU A 5 -14.18 4.99 17.15
N TYR A 6 -15.36 4.38 17.23
CA TYR A 6 -16.36 4.70 18.28
C TYR A 6 -16.43 3.66 19.40
N GLN A 7 -15.83 2.48 19.22
CA GLN A 7 -15.82 1.45 20.27
C GLN A 7 -14.67 1.72 21.26
N GLU A 8 -14.79 1.24 22.49
CA GLU A 8 -13.73 1.42 23.48
C GLU A 8 -12.46 0.60 23.19
N LYS A 9 -12.59 -0.47 22.39
CA LYS A 9 -11.49 -1.42 22.11
C LYS A 9 -11.38 -1.72 20.62
N ASN A 10 -11.03 -0.72 19.82
CA ASN A 10 -10.73 -0.95 18.40
C ASN A 10 -9.31 -1.48 18.23
N THR A 11 -9.19 -2.51 17.41
CA THR A 11 -7.91 -3.08 17.01
C THR A 11 -7.33 -2.34 15.81
N ILE A 12 -6.04 -2.54 15.56
CA ILE A 12 -5.41 -2.04 14.33
C ILE A 12 -6.08 -2.62 13.08
N LEU A 13 -6.61 -3.84 13.17
CA LEU A 13 -7.34 -4.49 12.07
C LEU A 13 -8.67 -3.82 11.80
N ASP A 14 -9.39 -3.37 12.84
CA ASP A 14 -10.63 -2.62 12.68
C ASP A 14 -10.38 -1.28 11.95
N ALA A 15 -9.31 -0.57 12.34
CA ALA A 15 -8.90 0.66 11.70
C ALA A 15 -8.53 0.45 10.21
N ILE A 16 -7.81 -0.63 9.90
CA ILE A 16 -7.45 -0.99 8.53
C ILE A 16 -8.67 -1.41 7.72
N GLY A 17 -9.58 -2.20 8.30
CA GLY A 17 -10.82 -2.61 7.67
C GLY A 17 -11.72 -1.41 7.33
N LEU A 18 -11.85 -0.46 8.26
CA LEU A 18 -12.56 0.80 8.03
C LEU A 18 -11.89 1.67 6.97
N ALA A 19 -10.58 1.55 6.80
CA ALA A 19 -9.83 2.22 5.74
C ALA A 19 -9.93 1.54 4.37
N GLY A 20 -10.67 0.44 4.24
CA GLY A 20 -10.83 -0.31 2.98
C GLY A 20 -9.82 -1.45 2.79
N ASP A 21 -9.23 -1.94 3.89
CA ASP A 21 -8.22 -3.01 3.91
C ASP A 21 -6.91 -2.63 3.18
N PHE A 22 -5.96 -3.56 3.14
CA PHE A 22 -4.73 -3.44 2.37
C PHE A 22 -5.03 -3.53 0.88
N THR A 23 -4.59 -2.52 0.13
CA THR A 23 -4.48 -2.61 -1.33
C THR A 23 -3.50 -3.72 -1.76
N GLU A 24 -3.56 -4.13 -3.03
CA GLU A 24 -2.60 -5.08 -3.62
C GLU A 24 -1.13 -4.62 -3.49
N PHE A 25 -0.92 -3.32 -3.31
CA PHE A 25 0.41 -2.71 -3.13
C PHE A 25 0.80 -2.48 -1.67
N GLY A 26 -0.08 -2.77 -0.70
CA GLY A 26 0.17 -2.55 0.72
C GLY A 26 1.07 -3.62 1.33
N ASN A 27 2.18 -3.23 1.97
CA ASN A 27 3.07 -4.16 2.63
C ASN A 27 2.63 -4.47 4.07
N ARG A 28 1.89 -5.57 4.26
CA ARG A 28 1.43 -6.06 5.57
C ARG A 28 2.57 -6.33 6.57
N LYS A 29 3.81 -6.54 6.08
CA LYS A 29 4.99 -6.78 6.93
C LYS A 29 5.65 -5.49 7.42
N LYS A 30 5.26 -4.34 6.87
CA LYS A 30 5.84 -3.03 7.15
C LYS A 30 4.75 -1.99 7.41
N VAL A 31 4.10 -2.14 8.55
CA VAL A 31 3.15 -1.17 9.07
C VAL A 31 3.84 -0.35 10.15
N ARG A 32 3.76 0.97 10.07
CA ARG A 32 4.29 1.90 11.06
C ARG A 32 3.13 2.47 11.86
N MET A 33 3.21 2.34 13.19
CA MET A 33 2.36 3.04 14.12
C MET A 33 3.16 4.17 14.76
N ILE A 34 2.64 5.39 14.69
CA ILE A 34 3.20 6.56 15.35
C ILE A 34 2.20 6.99 16.42
N ARG A 35 2.61 6.85 17.69
CA ARG A 35 1.78 7.14 18.86
C ARG A 35 2.36 8.34 19.60
N GLN A 36 1.53 9.33 19.87
CA GLN A 36 1.90 10.44 20.74
C GLN A 36 1.81 9.99 22.20
N THR A 37 2.89 10.19 22.96
CA THR A 37 3.00 9.96 24.39
C THR A 37 3.40 11.27 25.09
N GLU A 38 3.32 11.31 26.41
CA GLU A 38 3.74 12.50 27.19
C GLU A 38 5.23 12.86 26.97
N GLU A 39 6.04 11.86 26.62
CA GLU A 39 7.48 12.00 26.37
C GLU A 39 7.81 12.34 24.90
N GLY A 40 6.80 12.41 24.02
CA GLY A 40 6.95 12.70 22.60
C GLY A 40 6.32 11.65 21.69
N SER A 41 6.88 11.45 20.50
CA SER A 41 6.30 10.55 19.49
C SER A 41 7.03 9.20 19.45
N LYS A 42 6.34 8.11 19.80
CA LYS A 42 6.86 6.74 19.70
C LYS A 42 6.50 6.13 18.35
N THR A 43 7.50 5.67 17.60
CA THR A 43 7.29 4.95 16.33
C THR A 43 7.55 3.46 16.53
N VAL A 44 6.61 2.62 16.10
CA VAL A 44 6.67 1.17 16.20
C VAL A 44 6.46 0.55 14.83
N PHE A 45 7.29 -0.44 14.50
CA PHE A 45 7.18 -1.23 13.28
C PHE A 45 6.46 -2.53 13.58
N LEU A 46 5.35 -2.75 12.89
CA LEU A 46 4.45 -3.87 13.07
C LEU A 46 4.44 -4.73 11.81
N ASN A 47 4.49 -6.04 12.02
CA ASN A 47 4.27 -7.02 10.98
C ASN A 47 2.91 -7.69 11.24
N LEU A 48 1.91 -7.30 10.46
CA LEU A 48 0.53 -7.78 10.62
C LEU A 48 0.31 -9.16 9.97
N SER A 49 1.33 -9.72 9.31
CA SER A 49 1.26 -11.08 8.75
C SER A 49 1.61 -12.17 9.78
N ARG A 50 1.86 -11.79 11.03
CA ARG A 50 2.46 -12.63 12.08
C ARG A 50 1.56 -12.63 13.30
N PRO A 51 0.92 -13.76 13.70
CA PRO A 51 -0.07 -13.76 14.78
C PRO A 51 0.46 -13.20 16.11
N GLU A 52 1.77 -13.21 16.30
CA GLU A 52 2.47 -12.66 17.46
C GLU A 52 2.21 -11.16 17.66
N PHE A 53 1.86 -10.39 16.62
CA PHE A 53 1.53 -8.97 16.80
C PHE A 53 0.28 -8.78 17.67
N ALA A 54 -0.64 -9.75 17.64
CA ALA A 54 -1.91 -9.67 18.37
C ALA A 54 -1.74 -9.77 19.89
N THR A 55 -0.59 -10.26 20.36
CA THR A 55 -0.28 -10.33 21.80
C THR A 55 0.44 -9.09 22.32
N THR A 56 0.72 -8.11 21.45
CA THR A 56 1.45 -6.89 21.84
C THR A 56 0.49 -5.79 22.31
N GLU A 57 1.01 -4.82 23.08
CA GLU A 57 0.26 -3.62 23.48
C GLU A 57 -0.18 -2.73 22.29
N TYR A 58 0.37 -2.98 21.10
CA TYR A 58 0.08 -2.24 19.86
C TYR A 58 -1.05 -2.88 19.05
N PHE A 59 -1.66 -3.96 19.55
CA PHE A 59 -2.82 -4.56 18.90
C PHE A 59 -4.04 -3.62 18.92
N TYR A 60 -4.18 -2.84 19.98
CA TYR A 60 -5.25 -1.85 20.14
C TYR A 60 -4.78 -0.45 19.75
N VAL A 61 -5.68 0.26 19.07
CA VAL A 61 -5.48 1.65 18.64
C VAL A 61 -5.83 2.59 19.79
N GLN A 62 -4.99 3.60 19.99
CA GLN A 62 -5.18 4.67 20.96
C GLN A 62 -5.52 5.99 20.25
N PRO A 63 -6.07 6.98 20.97
CA PRO A 63 -6.28 8.32 20.42
C PRO A 63 -4.99 8.87 19.82
N GLN A 64 -5.10 9.50 18.64
CA GLN A 64 -3.98 10.12 17.90
C GLN A 64 -2.92 9.14 17.36
N ASP A 65 -3.21 7.84 17.33
CA ASP A 65 -2.37 6.89 16.60
C ASP A 65 -2.44 7.17 15.09
N LEU A 66 -1.28 7.33 14.47
CA LEU A 66 -1.13 7.37 13.02
C LEU A 66 -0.63 6.00 12.55
N ILE A 67 -1.44 5.34 11.71
CA ILE A 67 -1.12 4.06 11.11
C ILE A 67 -0.74 4.30 9.64
N TYR A 68 0.48 3.93 9.28
CA TYR A 68 1.01 4.06 7.93
C TYR A 68 1.44 2.70 7.39
N VAL A 69 0.92 2.32 6.22
CA VAL A 69 1.32 1.09 5.52
C VAL A 69 2.33 1.45 4.44
N GLU A 70 3.53 0.89 4.51
CA GLU A 70 4.52 1.07 3.45
C GLU A 70 4.07 0.38 2.14
N PRO A 71 4.30 0.97 0.96
CA PRO A 71 4.07 0.29 -0.29
C PRO A 71 5.10 -0.83 -0.50
N LEU A 72 4.73 -1.87 -1.24
CA LEU A 72 5.66 -2.87 -1.75
C LEU A 72 6.68 -2.20 -2.70
N GLN A 73 7.95 -2.63 -2.65
CA GLN A 73 9.01 -2.08 -3.49
C GLN A 73 8.72 -2.18 -5.00
N ALA A 74 7.94 -3.19 -5.42
CA ALA A 74 7.49 -3.36 -6.80
C ALA A 74 6.71 -2.14 -7.35
N LYS A 75 6.12 -1.30 -6.49
CA LYS A 75 5.49 -0.04 -6.89
C LYS A 75 6.48 0.93 -7.57
N SER A 76 7.78 0.84 -7.29
CA SER A 76 8.78 1.70 -7.95
C SER A 76 9.01 1.31 -9.42
N PHE A 77 8.63 0.10 -9.83
CA PHE A 77 8.67 -0.38 -11.21
C PHE A 77 7.24 -0.52 -11.77
N ASN A 78 6.47 0.57 -11.75
CA ASN A 78 5.19 0.60 -12.45
C ASN A 78 5.43 0.80 -13.95
N VAL A 79 5.70 -0.30 -14.67
CA VAL A 79 5.46 -0.33 -16.11
C VAL A 79 3.94 -0.36 -16.27
N SER A 80 3.32 0.81 -16.43
CA SER A 80 1.86 0.88 -16.57
C SER A 80 1.42 0.09 -17.80
N SER A 81 0.24 -0.53 -17.75
CA SER A 81 -0.34 -1.19 -18.93
C SER A 81 -0.48 -0.24 -20.12
N GLU A 82 -0.66 1.06 -19.85
CA GLU A 82 -0.60 2.14 -20.84
C GLU A 82 0.77 2.24 -21.51
N SER A 83 1.87 2.17 -20.74
CA SER A 83 3.24 2.21 -21.29
C SER A 83 3.51 1.00 -22.18
N VAL A 84 3.06 -0.19 -21.78
CA VAL A 84 3.14 -1.41 -22.59
C VAL A 84 2.33 -1.25 -23.88
N GLY A 85 1.09 -0.77 -23.77
CA GLY A 85 0.21 -0.51 -24.92
C GLY A 85 0.81 0.46 -25.93
N LEU A 86 1.45 1.54 -25.46
CA LEU A 86 2.15 2.51 -26.31
C LEU A 86 3.30 1.87 -27.08
N ILE A 87 4.13 1.04 -26.43
CA ILE A 87 5.24 0.34 -27.09
C ILE A 87 4.70 -0.63 -28.17
N PHE A 88 3.69 -1.44 -27.84
CA PHE A 88 3.08 -2.36 -28.80
C PHE A 88 2.40 -1.63 -29.96
N SER A 89 1.78 -0.47 -29.71
CA SER A 89 1.18 0.36 -30.76
C SER A 89 2.25 0.92 -31.70
N ALA A 90 3.39 1.38 -31.18
CA ALA A 90 4.50 1.89 -31.99
C ALA A 90 5.13 0.79 -32.85
N ILE A 91 5.30 -0.41 -32.29
CA ILE A 91 5.75 -1.59 -33.04
C ILE A 91 4.77 -1.95 -34.15
N SER A 92 3.46 -1.96 -33.85
CA SER A 92 2.42 -2.28 -34.84
C SER A 92 2.36 -1.28 -35.98
N VAL A 93 2.42 0.03 -35.68
CA VAL A 93 2.49 1.09 -36.69
C VAL A 93 3.77 0.98 -37.52
N GLY A 94 4.92 0.75 -36.88
CA GLY A 94 6.19 0.56 -37.58
C GLY A 94 6.17 -0.65 -38.52
N ALA A 95 5.64 -1.78 -38.07
CA ALA A 95 5.50 -2.99 -38.89
C ALA A 95 4.58 -2.76 -40.11
N LEU A 96 3.48 -2.02 -39.94
CA LEU A 96 2.59 -1.64 -41.03
C LEU A 96 3.30 -0.75 -42.06
N LEU A 97 4.04 0.26 -41.61
CA LEU A 97 4.80 1.15 -42.50
C LEU A 97 5.88 0.40 -43.29
N VAL A 98 6.63 -0.48 -42.63
CA VAL A 98 7.62 -1.34 -43.29
C VAL A 98 6.95 -2.23 -44.34
N ASN A 99 5.83 -2.87 -43.99
CA ASN A 99 5.08 -3.71 -44.93
C ASN A 99 4.66 -2.91 -46.17
N LEU A 100 4.10 -1.71 -46.01
CA LEU A 100 3.68 -0.86 -47.13
C LEU A 100 4.83 -0.41 -48.03
N ILE A 101 6.02 -0.17 -47.46
CA ILE A 101 7.21 0.23 -48.23
C ILE A 101 7.80 -0.98 -48.97
N THR A 102 7.83 -2.16 -48.35
CA THR A 102 8.41 -3.38 -48.95
C THR A 102 7.48 -4.08 -49.95
N LYS A 103 6.16 -3.90 -49.84
CA LYS A 103 5.17 -4.51 -50.75
C LYS A 103 4.87 -3.66 -52.00
N LYS A 104 5.70 -2.67 -52.28
CA LYS A 104 5.74 -1.89 -53.53
C LYS A 104 6.86 -2.42 -54.43
#